data_AF-A0A7C2IKX9-F1
#
_entry.id   AF-A0A7C2IKX9-F1
#
_cell.length_a   1.000
_cell.length_b   1.000
_cell.length_c   1.000
_cell.angle_alpha   90.00
_cell.angle_beta   90.00
_cell.angle_gamma   90.00
#
_symmetry.space_group_name_H-M   'P 1'
#
loop_
_entity.id
_entity.type
_entity.pdbx_description
1 polymer ?
#
loop_
_entity_poly.entity_id
_entity_poly.type
_entity_poly.pdbx_seq_one_letter_code
_entity_poly.pdbx_strand_id
1 'polypeptide(L)'
;MSDHLLSIVLFTPLAGMLVLLLLPASNKNLIRIWANVAAAAGFLVSLPLVFRFDKNAEGFQMVERYDWIPALGVKYYLGIDGISLLLVMLTTLVGFLAILSSWSAIDRHLKAYYAMFLLQQTGMIGVFISLDFFLFYVFWEVVLAPMYFIIGVWGGPRKLYAAIKFFLYTLAGSVLMLLGILTLYLQHFEQHGFYTFEISELLKLDMPLALERWVFWAFFIGFAIKVPMFPFHTWLPDAHTEAPTAGSVILAAILLKMGTYGFLRF
;
A
#
# COMPACT_ATOMS: atom_id res chain seq x y z
N MET A 1 -17.37 8.09 17.03
CA MET A 1 -17.10 7.83 15.59
C MET A 1 -15.98 8.69 15.03
N SER A 2 -15.44 9.68 15.75
CA SER A 2 -14.26 10.46 15.36
C SER A 2 -12.95 9.68 15.47
N ASP A 3 -12.86 8.74 16.41
CA ASP A 3 -11.58 8.22 16.89
C ASP A 3 -11.01 7.06 16.06
N HIS A 4 -11.75 6.64 15.01
CA HIS A 4 -11.41 5.48 14.18
C HIS A 4 -11.53 5.72 12.67
N LEU A 5 -11.47 6.98 12.24
CA LEU A 5 -11.76 7.33 10.85
C LEU A 5 -10.76 6.70 9.86
N LEU A 6 -9.47 6.61 10.21
CA LEU A 6 -8.46 6.01 9.35
C LEU A 6 -8.63 4.49 9.27
N SER A 7 -8.93 3.83 10.38
CA SER A 7 -9.26 2.40 10.38
C SER A 7 -10.49 2.09 9.53
N ILE A 8 -11.54 2.92 9.59
CA ILE A 8 -12.74 2.73 8.76
C ILE A 8 -12.37 2.88 7.28
N VAL A 9 -11.60 3.90 6.89
CA VAL A 9 -11.15 4.08 5.50
C VAL A 9 -10.29 2.90 5.03
N LEU A 10 -9.34 2.47 5.86
CA LEU A 10 -8.44 1.37 5.57
C LEU A 10 -9.19 0.04 5.33
N PHE A 11 -10.12 -0.30 6.22
CA PHE A 11 -10.76 -1.62 6.21
C PHE A 11 -12.08 -1.67 5.43
N THR A 12 -12.66 -0.55 4.99
CA THR A 12 -13.84 -0.55 4.11
C THR A 12 -13.65 -1.41 2.85
N PRO A 13 -12.58 -1.25 2.05
CA PRO A 13 -12.36 -2.11 0.88
C PRO A 13 -12.17 -3.58 1.28
N LEU A 14 -11.49 -3.87 2.40
CA LEU A 14 -11.30 -5.23 2.89
C LEU A 14 -12.63 -5.88 3.30
N ALA A 15 -13.49 -5.17 4.03
CA ALA A 15 -14.83 -5.64 4.37
C ALA A 15 -15.66 -5.90 3.10
N GLY A 16 -15.58 -4.99 2.12
CA GLY A 16 -16.17 -5.18 0.80
C GLY A 16 -15.70 -6.45 0.10
N MET A 17 -14.39 -6.76 0.18
CA MET A 17 -13.81 -7.99 -0.34
C MET A 17 -14.38 -9.22 0.36
N LEU A 18 -14.44 -9.23 1.70
CA LEU A 18 -14.93 -10.37 2.46
C LEU A 18 -16.38 -10.71 2.11
N VAL A 19 -17.24 -9.69 2.01
CA VAL A 19 -18.63 -9.88 1.56
C VAL A 19 -18.67 -10.38 0.11
N LEU A 20 -17.84 -9.82 -0.77
CA LEU A 20 -17.77 -10.24 -2.18
C LEU A 20 -17.43 -11.74 -2.31
N LEU A 21 -16.56 -12.28 -1.45
CA LEU A 21 -16.17 -13.68 -1.47
C LEU A 21 -17.34 -14.62 -1.13
N LEU A 22 -18.27 -14.18 -0.27
CA LEU A 22 -19.48 -14.91 0.12
C LEU A 22 -20.56 -14.92 -0.96
N LEU A 23 -20.54 -14.00 -1.92
CA LEU A 23 -21.53 -13.93 -2.99
C LEU A 23 -21.43 -15.12 -3.96
N PRO A 24 -22.53 -15.61 -4.56
CA PRO A 24 -22.48 -16.73 -5.50
C PRO A 24 -21.70 -16.36 -6.77
N ALA A 25 -20.74 -17.21 -7.16
CA ALA A 25 -19.88 -16.97 -8.33
C ALA A 25 -20.64 -17.00 -9.67
N SER A 26 -21.85 -17.58 -9.70
CA SER A 26 -22.72 -17.67 -10.87
C SER A 26 -23.32 -16.32 -11.27
N ASN A 27 -23.53 -15.40 -10.31
CA ASN A 27 -24.17 -14.11 -10.59
C ASN A 27 -23.13 -13.03 -10.88
N LYS A 28 -22.69 -12.96 -12.15
CA LYS A 28 -21.68 -11.99 -12.61
C LYS A 28 -22.06 -10.53 -12.35
N ASN A 29 -23.33 -10.17 -12.59
CA ASN A 29 -23.80 -8.79 -12.41
C ASN A 29 -23.79 -8.39 -10.93
N LEU A 30 -24.21 -9.28 -10.03
CA LEU A 30 -24.15 -9.03 -8.59
C LEU A 30 -22.72 -8.78 -8.12
N ILE A 31 -21.74 -9.56 -8.60
CA ILE A 31 -20.33 -9.37 -8.26
C ILE A 31 -19.83 -7.99 -8.72
N ARG A 32 -20.12 -7.61 -9.98
CA ARG A 32 -19.73 -6.32 -10.55
C ARG A 32 -20.33 -5.15 -9.77
N ILE A 33 -21.65 -5.18 -9.54
CA ILE A 33 -22.36 -4.15 -8.77
C ILE A 33 -21.80 -4.05 -7.36
N TRP A 34 -21.64 -5.17 -6.65
CA TRP A 34 -21.13 -5.17 -5.29
C TRP A 34 -19.71 -4.62 -5.20
N ALA A 35 -18.81 -5.04 -6.10
CA ALA A 35 -17.43 -4.52 -6.12
C ALA A 35 -17.41 -2.99 -6.28
N ASN A 36 -18.27 -2.44 -7.15
CA ASN A 36 -18.40 -1.01 -7.33
C ASN A 36 -18.99 -0.30 -6.13
N VAL A 37 -20.02 -0.87 -5.50
CA VAL A 37 -20.61 -0.33 -4.27
C VAL A 37 -19.57 -0.29 -3.16
N ALA A 38 -18.78 -1.36 -2.98
CA ALA A 38 -17.71 -1.42 -2.00
C ALA A 38 -16.62 -0.37 -2.25
N ALA A 39 -16.18 -0.22 -3.50
CA ALA A 39 -15.17 0.78 -3.86
C ALA A 39 -15.68 2.22 -3.74
N ALA A 40 -16.94 2.46 -4.15
CA ALA A 40 -17.61 3.75 -3.98
C ALA A 40 -17.76 4.10 -2.49
N ALA A 41 -18.16 3.12 -1.67
CA ALA A 41 -18.22 3.28 -0.22
C ALA A 41 -16.84 3.65 0.35
N GLY A 42 -15.76 3.00 -0.10
CA GLY A 42 -14.40 3.34 0.29
C GLY A 42 -14.04 4.81 0.00
N PHE A 43 -14.41 5.32 -1.17
CA PHE A 43 -14.23 6.73 -1.52
C PHE A 43 -15.12 7.67 -0.70
N LEU A 44 -16.40 7.35 -0.53
CA LEU A 44 -17.33 8.18 0.25
C LEU A 44 -16.91 8.27 1.72
N VAL A 45 -16.42 7.17 2.29
CA VAL A 45 -15.93 7.08 3.67
C VAL A 45 -14.61 7.84 3.84
N SER A 46 -13.82 8.06 2.78
CA SER A 46 -12.61 8.88 2.85
C SER A 46 -12.87 10.39 2.73
N LEU A 47 -14.02 10.83 2.22
CA LEU A 47 -14.37 12.26 2.10
C LEU A 47 -14.27 13.06 3.41
N PRO A 48 -14.72 12.54 4.58
CA PRO A 48 -14.56 13.23 5.85
C PRO A 48 -13.10 13.57 6.20
N LEU A 49 -12.11 12.84 5.66
CA LEU A 49 -10.69 13.18 5.85
C LEU A 49 -10.39 14.59 5.32
N VAL A 50 -10.94 14.95 4.16
CA VAL A 50 -10.70 16.26 3.53
C VAL A 50 -11.34 17.40 4.34
N PHE A 51 -12.57 17.20 4.81
CA PHE A 51 -13.32 18.24 5.51
C PHE A 51 -12.86 18.45 6.95
N ARG A 52 -12.22 17.43 7.55
CA ARG A 52 -11.72 17.48 8.93
C ARG A 52 -10.22 17.78 9.03
N PHE A 53 -9.51 17.84 7.91
CA PHE A 53 -8.08 18.13 7.90
C PHE A 53 -7.83 19.62 8.15
N ASP A 54 -7.09 19.94 9.21
CA ASP A 54 -6.67 21.31 9.52
C ASP A 54 -5.35 21.61 8.82
N LYS A 55 -5.35 22.56 7.89
CA LYS A 55 -4.14 22.93 7.13
C LYS A 55 -3.10 23.69 7.96
N ASN A 56 -3.51 24.24 9.11
CA ASN A 56 -2.66 25.04 9.97
C ASN A 56 -2.08 24.23 11.14
N ALA A 57 -2.60 23.02 11.38
CA ALA A 57 -2.08 22.14 12.42
C ALA A 57 -0.80 21.45 11.96
N GLU A 58 0.22 21.47 12.82
CA GLU A 58 1.50 20.79 12.59
C GLU A 58 1.39 19.28 12.92
N GLY A 59 2.19 18.47 12.23
CA GLY A 59 2.29 17.04 12.49
C GLY A 59 1.16 16.19 11.89
N PHE A 60 1.05 14.95 12.38
CA PHE A 60 0.06 13.99 11.91
C PHE A 60 -1.31 14.22 12.57
N GLN A 61 -2.36 14.09 11.78
CA GLN A 61 -3.75 14.24 12.19
C GLN A 61 -4.50 12.91 12.10
N MET A 62 -5.64 12.85 12.80
CA MET A 62 -6.52 11.67 12.84
C MET A 62 -5.75 10.42 13.30
N VAL A 63 -4.86 10.61 14.29
CA VAL A 63 -3.95 9.59 14.77
C VAL A 63 -4.71 8.51 15.52
N GLU A 64 -4.41 7.26 15.16
CA GLU A 64 -4.87 6.07 15.86
C GLU A 64 -3.64 5.29 16.31
N ARG A 65 -3.44 5.12 17.61
CA ARG A 65 -2.23 4.49 18.17
C ARG A 65 -2.59 3.47 19.23
N TYR A 66 -2.38 2.20 18.92
CA TYR A 66 -2.64 1.07 19.81
C TYR A 66 -1.48 0.08 19.79
N ASP A 67 -1.25 -0.64 20.89
CA ASP A 67 -0.26 -1.70 20.92
C ASP A 67 -0.79 -2.92 20.15
N TRP A 68 -0.04 -3.38 19.14
CA TRP A 68 -0.46 -4.52 18.32
C TRP A 68 0.29 -5.80 18.68
N ILE A 69 1.62 -5.75 18.72
CA ILE A 69 2.47 -6.87 19.17
C ILE A 69 3.45 -6.33 20.20
N PRO A 70 3.04 -6.21 21.49
CA PRO A 70 3.86 -5.59 22.53
C PRO A 70 5.23 -6.24 22.71
N ALA A 71 5.30 -7.57 22.56
CA ALA A 71 6.55 -8.33 22.69
C ALA A 71 7.63 -7.93 21.67
N LEU A 72 7.22 -7.33 20.54
CA LEU A 72 8.11 -6.84 19.48
C LEU A 72 8.11 -5.31 19.37
N GLY A 73 7.42 -4.60 20.28
CA GLY A 73 7.28 -3.14 20.17
C GLY A 73 6.51 -2.64 18.95
N VAL A 74 5.71 -3.50 18.30
CA VAL A 74 4.93 -3.14 17.11
C VAL A 74 3.64 -2.45 17.52
N LYS A 75 3.37 -1.29 16.92
CA LYS A 75 2.13 -0.54 17.14
C LYS A 75 1.24 -0.55 15.90
N TYR A 76 -0.07 -0.59 16.14
CA TYR A 76 -1.03 -0.12 15.15
C TYR A 76 -1.04 1.41 15.25
N TYR A 77 -0.10 2.05 14.54
CA TYR A 77 0.06 3.49 14.53
C TYR A 77 -0.29 4.03 13.14
N LEU A 78 -1.46 4.65 13.05
CA LEU A 78 -1.95 5.34 11.87
C LEU A 78 -1.95 6.85 12.08
N GLY A 79 -1.76 7.59 11.00
CA GLY A 79 -1.94 9.03 10.96
C GLY A 79 -1.79 9.56 9.53
N ILE A 80 -2.26 10.77 9.29
CA ILE A 80 -2.13 11.43 7.99
C ILE A 80 -1.60 12.84 8.12
N ASP A 81 -0.79 13.26 7.15
CA ASP A 81 -0.47 14.65 6.89
C ASP A 81 -1.02 15.07 5.51
N GLY A 82 -0.62 16.24 5.01
CA GLY A 82 -1.10 16.76 3.72
C GLY A 82 -0.76 15.86 2.53
N ILE A 83 0.41 15.20 2.53
CA ILE A 83 0.83 14.32 1.43
C ILE A 83 0.04 13.01 1.49
N SER A 84 -0.05 12.40 2.68
CA SER A 84 -0.82 11.16 2.88
C SER A 84 -2.30 11.35 2.53
N LEU A 85 -2.90 12.48 2.91
CA LEU A 85 -4.29 12.82 2.57
C LEU A 85 -4.52 12.77 1.05
N LEU A 86 -3.69 13.47 0.27
CA LEU A 86 -3.82 13.53 -1.18
C LEU A 86 -3.70 12.13 -1.82
N LEU A 87 -2.75 11.32 -1.33
CA LEU A 87 -2.52 9.97 -1.85
C LEU A 87 -3.65 8.99 -1.47
N VAL A 88 -4.22 9.10 -0.28
CA VAL A 88 -5.40 8.32 0.13
C VAL A 88 -6.62 8.69 -0.71
N MET A 89 -6.86 9.98 -0.95
CA MET A 89 -7.96 10.44 -1.79
C MET A 89 -7.79 10.03 -3.25
N LEU A 90 -6.57 10.11 -3.79
CA LEU A 90 -6.26 9.61 -5.13
C LEU A 90 -6.51 8.10 -5.22
N THR A 91 -6.06 7.33 -4.22
CA THR A 91 -6.17 5.87 -4.20
C THR A 91 -7.61 5.38 -4.18
N THR A 92 -8.45 6.00 -3.34
CA THR A 92 -9.87 5.64 -3.22
C THR A 92 -10.65 6.03 -4.47
N LEU A 93 -10.45 7.23 -5.01
CA LEU A 93 -11.10 7.70 -6.22
C LEU A 93 -10.71 6.87 -7.45
N VAL A 94 -9.40 6.71 -7.69
CA VAL A 94 -8.91 5.97 -8.87
C VAL A 94 -9.30 4.50 -8.77
N GLY A 95 -9.25 3.88 -7.59
CA GLY A 95 -9.67 2.49 -7.47
C GLY A 95 -11.17 2.27 -7.68
N PHE A 96 -12.04 3.21 -7.28
CA PHE A 96 -13.45 3.20 -7.68
C PHE A 96 -13.61 3.25 -9.21
N LEU A 97 -12.94 4.19 -9.88
CA LEU A 97 -12.99 4.33 -11.34
C LEU A 97 -12.37 3.13 -12.07
N ALA A 98 -11.31 2.54 -11.52
CA ALA A 98 -10.66 1.36 -12.06
C ALA A 98 -11.59 0.15 -12.02
N ILE A 99 -12.27 -0.08 -10.88
CA ILE A 99 -13.25 -1.16 -10.75
C ILE A 99 -14.46 -0.95 -11.69
N LEU A 100 -14.94 0.29 -11.83
CA LEU A 100 -16.01 0.66 -12.75
C LEU A 100 -15.64 0.41 -14.22
N SER A 101 -14.43 0.80 -14.64
CA SER A 101 -14.00 0.62 -16.03
C SER A 101 -13.72 -0.84 -16.42
N SER A 102 -13.58 -1.76 -15.45
CA SER A 102 -13.34 -3.18 -15.70
C SER A 102 -14.57 -4.00 -16.10
N TRP A 103 -15.78 -3.44 -16.09
CA TRP A 103 -17.03 -4.21 -16.30
C TRP A 103 -17.09 -4.92 -17.65
N SER A 104 -16.66 -4.26 -18.72
CA SER A 104 -16.64 -4.83 -20.07
C SER A 104 -15.33 -5.54 -20.40
N ALA A 105 -14.27 -5.30 -19.64
CA ALA A 105 -12.94 -5.84 -19.92
C ALA A 105 -12.69 -7.23 -19.29
N ILE A 106 -13.44 -7.59 -18.24
CA ILE A 106 -13.19 -8.79 -17.44
C ILE A 106 -14.39 -9.73 -17.43
N ASP A 107 -14.23 -10.90 -18.07
CA ASP A 107 -15.30 -11.92 -18.18
C ASP A 107 -14.97 -13.27 -17.54
N ARG A 108 -13.71 -13.48 -17.13
CA ARG A 108 -13.21 -14.69 -16.45
C ARG A 108 -12.85 -14.42 -15.00
N HIS A 109 -13.15 -15.37 -14.12
CA HIS A 109 -12.80 -15.33 -12.68
C HIS A 109 -13.14 -13.99 -11.99
N LEU A 110 -14.28 -13.37 -12.32
CA LEU A 110 -14.66 -12.02 -11.87
C LEU A 110 -14.54 -11.85 -10.35
N LYS A 111 -15.02 -12.84 -9.58
CA LYS A 111 -14.96 -12.80 -8.12
C LYS A 111 -13.53 -12.59 -7.62
N ALA A 112 -12.59 -13.38 -8.13
CA ALA A 112 -11.19 -13.28 -7.74
C ALA A 112 -10.56 -11.95 -8.21
N TYR A 113 -10.91 -11.47 -9.40
CA TYR A 113 -10.42 -10.19 -9.92
C TYR A 113 -10.79 -9.02 -9.00
N TYR A 114 -12.07 -8.88 -8.70
CA TYR A 114 -12.55 -7.78 -7.86
C TYR A 114 -12.11 -7.93 -6.41
N ALA A 115 -11.98 -9.16 -5.89
CA ALA A 115 -11.39 -9.39 -4.58
C ALA A 115 -9.94 -8.89 -4.51
N MET A 116 -9.12 -9.19 -5.52
CA MET A 116 -7.74 -8.72 -5.59
C MET A 116 -7.65 -7.20 -5.70
N PHE A 117 -8.55 -6.54 -6.46
CA PHE A 117 -8.59 -5.08 -6.53
C PHE A 117 -8.95 -4.42 -5.19
N LEU A 118 -9.90 -4.98 -4.45
CA LEU A 118 -10.27 -4.46 -3.12
C LEU A 118 -9.15 -4.71 -2.09
N LEU A 119 -8.48 -5.86 -2.15
CA LEU A 119 -7.28 -6.11 -1.34
C LEU A 119 -6.14 -5.15 -1.69
N GLN A 120 -5.94 -4.88 -2.99
CA GLN A 120 -4.97 -3.91 -3.48
C GLN A 120 -5.24 -2.51 -2.90
N GLN A 121 -6.50 -2.06 -2.90
CA GLN A 121 -6.88 -0.77 -2.31
C GLN A 121 -6.55 -0.71 -0.82
N THR A 122 -6.87 -1.78 -0.07
CA THR A 122 -6.54 -1.88 1.36
C THR A 122 -5.03 -1.71 1.59
N GLY A 123 -4.21 -2.44 0.84
CA GLY A 123 -2.75 -2.34 0.93
C GLY A 123 -2.22 -0.95 0.60
N MET A 124 -2.69 -0.35 -0.50
CA MET A 124 -2.23 0.98 -0.93
C MET A 124 -2.60 2.06 0.08
N ILE A 125 -3.82 2.03 0.64
CA ILE A 125 -4.23 2.96 1.69
C ILE A 125 -3.34 2.79 2.91
N GLY A 126 -3.15 1.54 3.38
CA GLY A 126 -2.32 1.22 4.53
C GLY A 126 -0.90 1.78 4.45
N VAL A 127 -0.27 1.71 3.28
CA VAL A 127 1.07 2.29 3.04
C VAL A 127 1.11 3.78 3.33
N PHE A 128 0.11 4.54 2.91
CA PHE A 128 0.11 6.00 3.05
C PHE A 128 -0.24 6.50 4.45
N ILE A 129 -0.87 5.66 5.27
CA ILE A 129 -1.35 6.06 6.60
C ILE A 129 -0.55 5.44 7.75
N SER A 130 0.37 4.52 7.48
CA SER A 130 1.17 3.84 8.52
C SER A 130 2.31 4.72 9.03
N LEU A 131 2.41 4.82 10.36
CA LEU A 131 3.46 5.55 11.10
C LEU A 131 4.39 4.63 11.92
N ASP A 132 4.23 3.32 11.73
CA ASP A 132 5.08 2.25 12.26
C ASP A 132 5.68 1.48 11.08
N PHE A 133 6.99 1.25 11.08
CA PHE A 133 7.70 0.60 9.96
C PHE A 133 7.28 -0.85 9.73
N PHE A 134 6.94 -1.59 10.78
CA PHE A 134 6.48 -2.97 10.63
C PHE A 134 5.12 -2.97 9.94
N LEU A 135 4.20 -2.10 10.39
CA LEU A 135 2.88 -1.95 9.78
C LEU A 135 2.98 -1.46 8.33
N PHE A 136 3.84 -0.47 8.07
CA PHE A 136 4.15 0.01 6.72
C PHE A 136 4.64 -1.13 5.83
N TYR A 137 5.61 -1.93 6.30
CA TYR A 137 6.18 -3.05 5.56
C TYR A 137 5.13 -4.12 5.24
N VAL A 138 4.25 -4.43 6.20
CA VAL A 138 3.13 -5.36 5.98
C VAL A 138 2.24 -4.87 4.83
N PHE A 139 1.80 -3.61 4.85
CA PHE A 139 0.97 -3.09 3.75
C PHE A 139 1.73 -2.98 2.43
N TRP A 140 3.02 -2.65 2.47
CA TRP A 140 3.90 -2.61 1.31
C TRP A 140 3.95 -3.96 0.58
N GLU A 141 4.07 -5.06 1.33
CA GLU A 141 4.04 -6.43 0.81
C GLU A 141 2.63 -6.89 0.43
N VAL A 142 1.59 -6.48 1.17
CA VAL A 142 0.20 -6.78 0.81
C VAL A 142 -0.17 -6.21 -0.56
N VAL A 143 0.39 -5.08 -0.98
CA VAL A 143 0.19 -4.52 -2.34
C VAL A 143 0.82 -5.40 -3.43
N LEU A 144 1.83 -6.20 -3.09
CA LEU A 144 2.57 -7.01 -4.07
C LEU A 144 1.74 -8.20 -4.56
N ALA A 145 1.13 -8.95 -3.65
CA ALA A 145 0.45 -10.19 -3.98
C ALA A 145 -0.78 -10.01 -4.91
N PRO A 146 -1.71 -9.08 -4.67
CA PRO A 146 -2.87 -8.89 -5.55
C PRO A 146 -2.42 -8.38 -6.92
N MET A 147 -1.44 -7.48 -6.99
CA MET A 147 -0.93 -7.00 -8.29
C MET A 147 -0.26 -8.12 -9.10
N TYR A 148 0.50 -8.99 -8.45
CA TYR A 148 1.06 -10.18 -9.10
C TYR A 148 -0.04 -11.03 -9.76
N PHE A 149 -1.14 -11.31 -9.06
CA PHE A 149 -2.27 -12.05 -9.62
C PHE A 149 -3.03 -11.27 -10.69
N ILE A 150 -3.25 -9.96 -10.49
CA ILE A 150 -3.93 -9.08 -11.46
C ILE A 150 -3.22 -9.16 -12.82
N ILE A 151 -1.89 -9.06 -12.83
CA ILE A 151 -1.08 -9.22 -14.04
C ILE A 151 -1.13 -10.68 -14.49
N GLY A 152 -0.70 -11.63 -13.67
CA GLY A 152 -0.46 -13.03 -14.09
C GLY A 152 -1.71 -13.79 -14.55
N VAL A 153 -2.89 -13.46 -14.03
CA VAL A 153 -4.15 -14.15 -14.39
C VAL A 153 -4.92 -13.38 -15.46
N TRP A 154 -5.05 -12.05 -15.35
CA TRP A 154 -5.91 -11.24 -16.24
C TRP A 154 -5.16 -10.42 -17.27
N GLY A 155 -3.83 -10.46 -17.28
CA GLY A 155 -3.02 -9.77 -18.27
C GLY A 155 -3.03 -10.36 -19.69
N GLY A 156 -2.17 -9.77 -20.52
CA GLY A 156 -1.94 -10.09 -21.93
C GLY A 156 -1.15 -11.37 -22.21
N PRO A 157 -0.60 -11.53 -23.43
CA PRO A 157 0.07 -12.75 -23.87
C PRO A 157 1.29 -13.17 -23.04
N ARG A 158 2.10 -12.21 -22.56
CA ARG A 158 3.32 -12.49 -21.76
C ARG A 158 3.14 -12.20 -20.28
N LYS A 159 1.89 -12.18 -19.81
CA LYS A 159 1.50 -11.87 -18.44
C LYS A 159 2.27 -12.64 -17.36
N LEU A 160 2.62 -13.92 -17.58
CA LEU A 160 3.33 -14.71 -16.58
C LEU A 160 4.77 -14.22 -16.40
N TYR A 161 5.45 -13.94 -17.51
CA TYR A 161 6.80 -13.36 -17.49
C TYR A 161 6.78 -11.99 -16.78
N ALA A 162 5.85 -11.11 -17.17
CA ALA A 162 5.74 -9.79 -16.57
C ALA A 162 5.41 -9.85 -15.07
N ALA A 163 4.48 -10.70 -14.66
CA ALA A 163 4.10 -10.87 -13.25
C ALA A 163 5.26 -11.40 -12.40
N ILE A 164 5.98 -12.43 -12.86
CA ILE A 164 7.12 -12.99 -12.14
C ILE A 164 8.26 -11.95 -12.06
N LYS A 165 8.57 -11.27 -13.17
CA LYS A 165 9.60 -10.22 -13.19
C LYS A 165 9.27 -9.08 -12.24
N PHE A 166 8.03 -8.57 -12.28
CA PHE A 166 7.53 -7.57 -11.33
C PHE A 166 7.68 -8.03 -9.89
N PHE A 167 7.24 -9.25 -9.59
CA PHE A 167 7.29 -9.81 -8.24
C PHE A 167 8.72 -9.93 -7.72
N LEU A 168 9.62 -10.54 -8.49
CA LEU A 168 11.00 -10.74 -8.08
C LEU A 168 11.76 -9.42 -7.91
N TYR A 169 11.58 -8.46 -8.83
CA TYR A 169 12.21 -7.14 -8.72
C TYR A 169 11.79 -6.44 -7.43
N THR A 170 10.49 -6.32 -7.23
CA THR A 170 9.97 -5.54 -6.11
C THR A 170 10.15 -6.24 -4.76
N LEU A 171 10.08 -7.57 -4.71
CA LEU A 171 10.40 -8.35 -3.51
C LEU A 171 11.87 -8.19 -3.13
N ALA A 172 12.80 -8.28 -4.09
CA ALA A 172 14.23 -8.13 -3.82
C ALA A 172 14.54 -6.77 -3.17
N GLY A 173 13.95 -5.69 -3.68
CA GLY A 173 14.08 -4.36 -3.07
C GLY A 173 13.47 -4.29 -1.67
N SER A 174 12.31 -4.91 -1.49
CA SER A 174 11.61 -4.87 -0.21
C SER A 174 12.36 -5.65 0.87
N VAL A 175 12.96 -6.80 0.53
CA VAL A 175 13.84 -7.53 1.47
C VAL A 175 15.05 -6.69 1.90
N LEU A 176 15.66 -5.92 0.99
CA LEU A 176 16.74 -5.00 1.38
C LEU A 176 16.24 -3.91 2.33
N MET A 177 15.10 -3.29 2.02
CA MET A 177 14.46 -2.32 2.90
C MET A 177 14.16 -2.92 4.29
N LEU A 178 13.73 -4.18 4.36
CA LEU A 178 13.51 -4.88 5.64
C LEU A 178 14.79 -4.95 6.47
N LEU A 179 15.95 -5.21 5.86
CA LEU A 179 17.23 -5.20 6.57
C LEU A 179 17.53 -3.81 7.14
N GLY A 180 17.20 -2.74 6.41
CA GLY A 180 17.29 -1.36 6.90
C GLY A 180 16.39 -1.12 8.12
N ILE A 181 15.12 -1.53 8.04
CA ILE A 181 14.16 -1.44 9.14
C ILE A 181 14.66 -2.20 10.38
N LEU A 182 15.13 -3.44 10.20
CA LEU A 182 15.65 -4.25 11.30
C LEU A 182 16.92 -3.66 11.92
N THR A 183 17.76 -3.02 11.11
CA THR A 183 18.95 -2.31 11.62
C THR A 183 18.55 -1.17 12.54
N LEU A 184 17.61 -0.31 12.11
CA LEU A 184 17.07 0.76 12.94
C LEU A 184 16.44 0.23 14.24
N TYR A 185 15.65 -0.83 14.13
CA TYR A 185 15.00 -1.50 15.27
C TYR A 185 15.99 -1.99 16.32
N LEU A 186 17.08 -2.64 15.90
CA LEU A 186 18.11 -3.16 16.80
C LEU A 186 18.96 -2.03 17.41
N GLN A 187 19.33 -1.03 16.61
CA GLN A 187 20.07 0.14 17.10
C GLN A 187 19.28 0.92 18.14
N HIS A 188 17.96 1.03 17.96
CA HIS A 188 17.11 1.72 18.92
C HIS A 188 17.09 1.00 20.28
N PHE A 189 17.04 -0.32 20.28
CA PHE A 189 17.15 -1.10 21.50
C PHE A 189 18.51 -0.90 22.20
N GLU A 190 19.61 -0.88 21.45
CA GLU A 190 20.95 -0.65 22.00
C GLU A 190 21.08 0.73 22.67
N GLN A 191 20.47 1.77 22.11
CA GLN A 191 20.59 3.15 22.61
C GLN A 191 19.57 3.51 23.70
N HIS A 192 18.33 3.00 23.59
CA HIS A 192 17.20 3.43 24.44
C HIS A 192 16.64 2.31 25.33
N GLY A 193 17.08 1.06 25.17
CA GLY A 193 16.72 -0.06 26.04
C GLY A 193 15.33 -0.68 25.81
N PHE A 194 14.62 -0.28 24.75
CA PHE A 194 13.34 -0.88 24.36
C PHE A 194 13.18 -0.98 22.84
N TYR A 195 12.38 -1.93 22.41
CA TYR A 195 12.05 -2.18 21.01
C TYR A 195 10.89 -1.30 20.53
N THR A 196 11.01 -0.76 19.32
CA THR A 196 9.94 0.02 18.67
C THR A 196 10.12 0.02 17.15
N PHE A 197 9.01 0.03 16.43
CA PHE A 197 8.99 0.29 14.99
C PHE A 197 8.41 1.67 14.64
N GLU A 198 8.09 2.49 15.66
CA GLU A 198 7.54 3.83 15.44
C GLU A 198 8.57 4.77 14.81
N ILE A 199 8.20 5.38 13.67
CA ILE A 199 9.11 6.24 12.91
C ILE A 199 9.60 7.40 13.78
N SER A 200 8.73 8.02 14.57
CA SER A 200 9.07 9.17 15.42
C SER A 200 10.09 8.86 16.51
N GLU A 201 10.17 7.61 16.97
CA GLU A 201 11.22 7.18 17.91
C GLU A 201 12.51 6.85 17.17
N LEU A 202 12.41 6.17 16.02
CA LEU A 202 13.58 5.79 15.22
C LEU A 202 14.31 7.00 14.62
N LEU A 203 13.62 8.12 14.40
CA LEU A 203 14.23 9.40 14.02
C LEU A 203 15.12 10.03 15.11
N LYS A 204 15.06 9.54 16.34
CA LYS A 204 15.88 10.03 17.47
C LYS A 204 17.21 9.30 17.61
N LEU A 205 17.45 8.28 16.80
CA LEU A 205 18.68 7.51 16.79
C LEU A 205 19.89 8.38 16.45
N ASP A 206 20.98 8.18 17.18
CA ASP A 206 22.29 8.75 16.85
C ASP A 206 23.21 7.62 16.38
N MET A 207 23.31 7.42 15.06
CA MET A 207 24.06 6.31 14.48
C MET A 207 25.38 6.78 13.87
N PRO A 208 26.44 5.95 13.87
CA PRO A 208 27.63 6.25 13.10
C PRO A 208 27.29 6.43 11.61
N LEU A 209 27.83 7.49 10.98
CA LEU A 209 27.59 7.82 9.57
C LEU A 209 27.77 6.63 8.61
N ALA A 210 28.68 5.71 8.91
CA ALA A 210 28.87 4.51 8.10
C ALA A 210 27.63 3.60 8.09
N LEU A 211 26.96 3.44 9.24
CA LEU A 211 25.75 2.63 9.38
C LEU A 211 24.54 3.34 8.74
N GLU A 212 24.40 4.65 8.97
CA GLU A 212 23.38 5.48 8.32
C GLU A 212 23.42 5.35 6.80
N ARG A 213 24.61 5.37 6.19
CA ARG A 213 24.76 5.17 4.75
C ARG A 213 24.26 3.81 4.27
N TRP A 214 24.49 2.75 5.03
CA TRP A 214 24.01 1.42 4.66
C TRP A 214 22.49 1.31 4.80
N VAL A 215 21.93 1.86 5.88
CA VAL A 215 20.48 1.96 6.05
C VAL A 215 19.88 2.78 4.91
N PHE A 216 20.44 3.95 4.61
CA PHE A 216 20.02 4.78 3.48
C PHE A 216 20.00 3.98 2.17
N TRP A 217 21.06 3.25 1.83
CA TRP A 217 21.09 2.47 0.60
C TRP A 217 20.08 1.31 0.59
N ALA A 218 19.83 0.69 1.73
CA ALA A 218 18.82 -0.35 1.87
C ALA A 218 17.41 0.17 1.56
N PHE A 219 17.04 1.32 2.13
CA PHE A 219 15.78 2.01 1.83
C PHE A 219 15.75 2.54 0.39
N PHE A 220 16.83 3.20 -0.04
CA PHE A 220 16.95 3.79 -1.37
C PHE A 220 16.73 2.75 -2.46
N ILE A 221 17.35 1.57 -2.38
CA ILE A 221 17.17 0.53 -3.41
C ILE A 221 15.73 0.01 -3.39
N GLY A 222 15.15 -0.22 -2.20
CA GLY A 222 13.75 -0.64 -2.07
C GLY A 222 12.78 0.33 -2.74
N PHE A 223 12.94 1.63 -2.47
CA PHE A 223 12.12 2.68 -3.07
C PHE A 223 12.45 2.91 -4.54
N ALA A 224 13.72 2.92 -4.94
CA ALA A 224 14.16 3.16 -6.32
C ALA A 224 13.64 2.10 -7.30
N ILE A 225 13.56 0.83 -6.87
CA ILE A 225 12.91 -0.23 -7.65
C ILE A 225 11.41 0.07 -7.82
N LYS A 226 10.73 0.53 -6.77
CA LYS A 226 9.29 0.86 -6.81
C LYS A 226 8.99 2.15 -7.60
N VAL A 227 9.92 3.11 -7.67
CA VAL A 227 9.88 4.38 -8.44
C VAL A 227 10.34 4.24 -9.91
N PRO A 228 10.64 3.02 -10.36
CA PRO A 228 11.54 2.69 -11.49
C PRO A 228 12.61 3.74 -11.84
N MET A 229 13.56 3.97 -10.93
CA MET A 229 14.74 4.79 -11.24
C MET A 229 15.73 4.01 -12.13
N PHE A 230 16.60 4.69 -12.88
CA PHE A 230 17.75 4.03 -13.50
C PHE A 230 18.71 3.54 -12.40
N PRO A 231 19.22 2.28 -12.46
CA PRO A 231 19.04 1.24 -13.48
C PRO A 231 17.90 0.22 -13.19
N PHE A 232 17.09 0.44 -12.16
CA PHE A 232 16.09 -0.49 -11.60
C PHE A 232 14.68 -0.47 -12.25
N HIS A 233 14.56 0.02 -13.49
CA HIS A 233 13.26 0.32 -14.11
C HIS A 233 12.72 -0.75 -15.06
N THR A 234 13.50 -1.79 -15.38
CA THR A 234 13.21 -2.69 -16.50
C THR A 234 11.97 -3.57 -16.30
N TRP A 235 11.46 -3.71 -15.08
CA TRP A 235 10.21 -4.43 -14.80
C TRP A 235 8.97 -3.63 -15.23
N LEU A 236 9.07 -2.29 -15.26
CA LEU A 236 7.93 -1.40 -15.44
C LEU A 236 7.29 -1.51 -16.83
N PRO A 237 8.04 -1.48 -17.96
CA PRO A 237 7.44 -1.57 -19.29
C PRO A 237 6.69 -2.87 -19.50
N ASP A 238 7.25 -3.99 -19.04
CA ASP A 238 6.61 -5.32 -19.15
C ASP A 238 5.34 -5.38 -18.30
N ALA A 239 5.39 -4.90 -17.06
CA ALA A 239 4.23 -4.89 -16.16
C ALA A 239 3.09 -4.03 -16.72
N HIS A 240 3.36 -2.83 -17.23
CA HIS A 240 2.33 -1.96 -17.81
C HIS A 240 1.73 -2.48 -19.10
N THR A 241 2.56 -3.06 -19.97
CA THR A 241 2.12 -3.58 -21.27
C THR A 241 1.21 -4.78 -21.09
N GLU A 242 1.53 -5.65 -20.13
CA GLU A 242 0.80 -6.90 -19.93
C GLU A 242 -0.34 -6.77 -18.92
N ALA A 243 -0.37 -5.78 -18.02
CA ALA A 243 -1.47 -5.60 -17.08
C ALA A 243 -2.80 -5.31 -17.80
N PRO A 244 -3.95 -5.78 -17.27
CA PRO A 244 -5.25 -5.32 -17.76
C PRO A 244 -5.38 -3.79 -17.56
N THR A 245 -6.23 -3.12 -18.34
CA THR A 245 -6.36 -1.65 -18.37
C THR A 245 -6.43 -1.04 -16.96
N ALA A 246 -7.36 -1.50 -16.12
CA ALA A 246 -7.49 -1.01 -14.75
C ALA A 246 -6.27 -1.33 -13.87
N GLY A 247 -5.58 -2.45 -14.11
CA GLY A 247 -4.34 -2.80 -13.40
C GLY A 247 -3.20 -1.84 -13.78
N SER A 248 -3.08 -1.51 -15.06
CA SER A 248 -2.11 -0.53 -15.57
C SER A 248 -2.38 0.89 -15.03
N VAL A 249 -3.65 1.28 -14.91
CA VAL A 249 -4.05 2.54 -14.25
C VAL A 249 -3.58 2.57 -12.79
N ILE A 250 -3.84 1.51 -12.02
CA ILE A 250 -3.42 1.44 -10.60
C ILE A 250 -1.90 1.43 -10.46
N LEU A 251 -1.19 0.67 -11.30
CA LEU A 251 0.27 0.68 -11.37
C LEU A 251 0.81 2.11 -11.55
N ALA A 252 0.30 2.82 -12.55
CA ALA A 252 0.80 4.15 -12.92
C ALA A 252 0.41 5.20 -11.89
N ALA A 253 -0.86 5.22 -11.48
CA ALA A 253 -1.41 6.30 -10.69
C ALA A 253 -1.00 6.21 -9.22
N ILE A 254 -0.87 5.00 -8.64
CA ILE A 254 -0.65 4.82 -7.20
C ILE A 254 0.64 4.06 -6.87
N LEU A 255 0.90 2.89 -7.47
CA LEU A 255 2.04 2.06 -7.01
C LEU A 255 3.39 2.75 -7.16
N LEU A 256 3.57 3.53 -8.22
CA LEU A 256 4.76 4.36 -8.40
C LEU A 256 4.89 5.45 -7.32
N LYS A 257 3.76 6.00 -6.87
CA LYS A 257 3.71 7.07 -5.86
C LYS A 257 4.07 6.55 -4.47
N MET A 258 3.85 5.26 -4.21
CA MET A 258 4.28 4.62 -2.96
C MET A 258 5.80 4.69 -2.79
N GLY A 259 6.57 4.48 -3.86
CA GLY A 259 8.03 4.59 -3.79
C GLY A 259 8.51 6.02 -3.53
N THR A 260 7.92 7.00 -4.21
CA THR A 260 8.25 8.42 -3.97
C THR A 260 7.79 8.90 -2.60
N TYR A 261 6.64 8.42 -2.13
CA TYR A 261 6.17 8.65 -0.76
C TYR A 261 7.16 8.07 0.24
N GLY A 262 7.68 6.86 -0.04
CA GLY A 262 8.74 6.22 0.74
C GLY A 262 9.94 7.15 0.93
N PHE A 263 10.52 7.64 -0.17
CA PHE A 263 11.66 8.56 -0.14
C PHE A 263 11.43 9.86 0.65
N LEU A 264 10.20 10.38 0.64
CA LEU A 264 9.89 11.63 1.33
C LEU A 264 9.66 11.42 2.83
N ARG A 265 9.19 10.23 3.22
CA ARG A 265 8.76 9.94 4.60
C ARG A 265 9.86 9.29 5.44
N PHE A 266 10.66 8.42 4.84
CA PHE A 266 11.60 7.51 5.50
C PHE A 266 13.00 7.66 4.94
#